data_AF-A0A967DYC1-F1
#
_entry.id   AF-A0A967DYC1-F1
#
_cell.length_a   1.000
_cell.length_b   1.000
_cell.length_c   1.000
_cell.angle_alpha   90.00
_cell.angle_beta   90.00
_cell.angle_gamma   90.00
#
_symmetry.space_group_name_H-M   'P 1'
#
loop_
_entity.id
_entity.type
_entity.pdbx_description
1 polymer ?
#
loop_
_entity_poly.entity_id
_entity_poly.type
_entity_poly.pdbx_seq_one_letter_code
_entity_poly.pdbx_strand_id
1 'polypeptide(L)' 'IFVRVTETETSCFSFTSFELIVNEIPPLQSGNPNLVCDENNDGLAEFFLPFIEDSIIDDAEGFSFTYFETETDAQNNENP' A
#
# COMPACT_ATOMS: atom_id res chain seq x y z
N ILE A 1 21.75 -11.12 -11.44
CA ILE A 1 21.18 -11.01 -12.80
C ILE A 1 22.32 -10.76 -13.78
N PHE A 2 22.33 -11.41 -14.94
CA PHE A 2 23.34 -11.18 -15.98
C PHE A 2 22.72 -10.45 -17.17
N VAL A 3 23.44 -9.46 -17.70
CA VAL A 3 23.00 -8.69 -18.86
C VAL A 3 24.09 -8.62 -19.92
N ARG A 4 23.67 -8.58 -21.19
CA ARG A 4 24.55 -8.35 -22.34
C ARG A 4 24.43 -6.89 -22.73
N VAL A 5 25.54 -6.16 -22.68
CA VAL A 5 25.64 -4.81 -23.21
C VAL A 5 26.14 -4.91 -24.63
N THR A 6 25.39 -4.36 -25.58
CA THR A 6 25.76 -4.31 -27.00
C THR A 6 25.97 -2.86 -27.41
N GLU A 7 27.10 -2.58 -28.03
CA GLU A 7 27.35 -1.30 -28.68
C GLU A 7 26.66 -1.31 -30.05
N THR A 8 25.90 -0.26 -30.35
CA THR A 8 24.94 -0.24 -31.46
C THR A 8 25.58 -0.01 -32.83
N GLU A 9 26.73 0.65 -32.92
CA GLU A 9 27.40 0.96 -34.19
C GLU A 9 28.32 -0.18 -34.68
N THR A 10 28.99 -0.86 -33.76
CA THR A 10 30.01 -1.90 -33.97
C THR A 10 29.46 -3.31 -33.77
N SER A 11 28.29 -3.45 -33.14
CA SER A 11 27.71 -4.73 -32.72
C SER A 11 28.59 -5.54 -31.74
N CYS A 12 29.63 -4.94 -31.19
CA CYS A 12 30.43 -5.55 -30.13
C CYS A 12 29.57 -5.72 -28.88
N PHE A 13 29.84 -6.77 -28.10
CA PHE A 13 29.13 -7.00 -26.85
C PHE A 13 30.04 -7.44 -25.72
N SER A 14 29.59 -7.18 -24.50
CA SER A 14 30.19 -7.66 -23.26
C SER A 14 29.10 -8.12 -22.29
N PHE A 15 29.46 -8.98 -21.34
CA PHE A 15 28.58 -9.42 -20.26
C PHE A 15 28.91 -8.67 -18.98
N THR A 16 27.90 -8.30 -18.23
CA THR A 16 28.04 -7.77 -16.87
C THR A 16 26.91 -8.31 -15.98
N SER A 17 26.99 -8.02 -14.70
CA SER A 17 25.99 -8.45 -13.72
C SER A 17 25.66 -7.35 -12.74
N PHE A 18 24.45 -7.40 -12.21
CA PHE A 18 24.02 -6.61 -11.07
C PHE A 18 23.16 -7.45 -10.14
N GLU A 19 23.05 -6.98 -8.90
CA GLU A 19 22.14 -7.50 -7.89
C GLU A 19 20.84 -6.71 -7.97
N LEU A 20 19.73 -7.44 -8.07
CA LEU A 20 18.41 -6.86 -7.87
C LEU A 20 18.05 -7.09 -6.41
N ILE A 21 17.94 -6.01 -5.65
CA ILE A 21 17.42 -6.04 -4.29
C ILE A 21 15.92 -5.84 -4.40
N VAL A 22 15.15 -6.87 -4.07
CA VAL A 22 13.70 -6.78 -3.91
C VAL A 22 13.42 -6.66 -2.43
N ASN A 23 12.98 -5.48 -2.01
CA ASN A 23 12.50 -5.29 -0.65
C ASN A 23 11.10 -5.91 -0.53
N GLU A 24 10.85 -6.63 0.56
CA GLU A 24 9.51 -7.13 0.85
C GLU A 24 8.57 -5.95 1.16
N ILE A 25 7.31 -6.10 0.79
CA ILE A 25 6.24 -5.18 1.19
C ILE A 25 6.11 -5.30 2.71
N PRO A 26 6.05 -4.19 3.47
CA PRO A 26 5.79 -4.24 4.90
C PRO A 26 4.51 -5.05 5.19
N PRO A 27 4.51 -5.91 6.22
CA PRO A 27 3.33 -6.70 6.55
C PRO A 27 2.20 -5.77 7.01
N LEU A 28 1.00 -5.99 6.49
CA LEU A 28 -0.20 -5.34 7.01
C LEU A 28 -0.57 -5.96 8.36
N GLN A 29 -0.86 -5.10 9.32
CA GLN A 29 -1.41 -5.49 10.61
C GLN A 29 -2.92 -5.30 10.61
N SER A 30 -3.61 -6.05 11.47
CA SER A 30 -5.00 -5.73 11.76
C SER A 30 -5.02 -4.36 12.43
N GLY A 31 -5.68 -3.39 11.79
CA GLY A 31 -5.86 -2.06 12.37
C GLY A 31 -6.51 -2.14 13.74
N ASN A 32 -6.15 -1.21 14.61
CA ASN A 32 -6.78 -1.08 15.91
C ASN A 32 -8.24 -0.63 15.74
N PRO A 33 -9.17 -1.10 16.61
CA PRO A 33 -10.54 -0.63 16.55
C PRO A 33 -10.59 0.90 16.76
N ASN A 34 -11.20 1.62 15.80
CA ASN A 34 -11.47 3.04 15.93
C ASN A 34 -12.69 3.24 16.84
N LEU A 35 -12.44 3.40 18.14
CA LEU A 35 -13.50 3.60 19.13
C LEU A 35 -13.91 5.08 19.15
N VAL A 36 -15.15 5.36 18.74
CA VAL A 36 -15.76 6.69 18.83
C VAL A 36 -16.99 6.62 19.73
N CYS A 37 -17.11 7.61 20.62
CA CYS A 37 -18.28 7.79 21.46
C CYS A 37 -19.27 8.72 20.76
N ASP A 38 -20.57 8.41 20.88
CA ASP A 38 -21.63 9.36 20.58
C ASP A 38 -21.70 10.39 21.73
N GLU A 39 -21.18 11.59 21.48
CA GLU A 39 -21.09 12.67 22.47
C GLU A 39 -22.40 13.44 22.64
N ASN A 40 -23.31 13.40 21.66
CA ASN A 40 -24.55 14.18 21.68
C ASN A 40 -25.81 13.32 21.95
N ASN A 41 -25.64 12.00 22.04
CA ASN A 41 -26.68 10.99 22.24
C ASN A 41 -27.78 10.99 21.16
N ASP A 42 -27.46 11.33 19.92
CA ASP A 42 -28.40 11.27 18.80
C ASP A 42 -28.46 9.88 18.13
N GLY A 43 -27.61 8.96 18.57
CA GLY A 43 -27.49 7.60 18.04
C GLY A 43 -26.54 7.48 16.85
N LEU A 44 -25.83 8.56 16.50
CA LEU A 44 -24.86 8.62 15.41
C LEU A 44 -23.48 8.98 15.95
N ALA A 45 -22.45 8.45 15.29
CA ALA A 45 -21.06 8.80 15.54
C ALA A 45 -20.32 8.83 14.21
N GLU A 46 -19.46 9.84 14.02
CA GLU A 46 -18.61 9.95 12.84
C GLU A 46 -17.26 9.27 13.10
N PHE A 47 -16.84 8.41 12.17
CA PHE A 47 -15.56 7.73 12.24
C PHE A 47 -14.64 8.27 11.16
N PHE A 48 -13.44 8.71 11.54
CA PHE A 48 -12.42 9.14 10.60
C PHE A 48 -11.42 8.00 10.37
N LEU A 49 -11.52 7.35 9.21
CA LEU A 49 -10.72 6.17 8.84
C LEU A 49 -9.21 6.43 8.70
N PRO A 50 -8.72 7.64 8.33
CA PRO A 50 -7.28 7.89 8.31
C PRO A 50 -6.58 7.71 9.67
N PHE A 51 -7.32 7.76 10.79
CA PHE A 51 -6.72 7.56 12.13
C PHE A 51 -6.25 6.13 12.42
N ILE A 52 -6.65 5.14 11.61
CA ILE A 52 -6.20 3.75 11.81
C ILE A 52 -5.04 3.34 10.89
N GLU A 53 -4.62 4.19 9.95
CA GLU A 53 -3.60 3.86 8.95
C GLU A 53 -2.26 3.46 9.57
N ASP A 54 -1.78 4.27 10.52
CA ASP A 54 -0.52 4.00 11.25
C ASP A 54 -0.59 2.70 12.07
N SER A 55 -1.79 2.22 12.40
CA SER A 55 -1.98 0.92 13.08
C SER A 55 -2.03 -0.27 12.11
N ILE A 56 -2.25 -0.01 10.82
CA ILE A 56 -2.27 -1.02 9.77
C ILE A 56 -0.85 -1.22 9.21
N ILE A 57 -0.04 -0.16 9.14
CA ILE A 57 1.32 -0.20 8.61
C ILE A 57 2.21 0.86 9.29
N ASP A 58 3.38 0.47 9.80
CA ASP A 58 4.33 1.36 10.50
C ASP A 58 4.99 2.41 9.57
N ASP A 59 5.00 2.16 8.25
CA ASP A 59 5.53 3.04 7.21
C ASP A 59 4.72 2.90 5.92
N ALA A 60 3.82 3.84 5.69
CA ALA A 60 2.95 3.88 4.52
C ALA A 60 3.59 4.59 3.30
N GLU A 61 4.89 4.91 3.32
CA GLU A 61 5.51 5.60 2.19
C GLU A 61 5.37 4.79 0.89
N GLY A 62 4.81 5.40 -0.15
CA GLY A 62 4.54 4.75 -1.43
C GLY A 62 3.23 3.93 -1.49
N PHE A 63 2.43 3.92 -0.43
CA PHE A 63 1.09 3.34 -0.41
C PHE A 63 0.01 4.42 -0.59
N SER A 64 -1.15 4.00 -1.07
CA SER A 64 -2.36 4.83 -1.14
C SER A 64 -3.50 4.08 -0.46
N PHE A 65 -4.23 4.77 0.41
CA PHE A 65 -5.43 4.23 1.03
C PHE A 65 -6.67 4.65 0.24
N THR A 66 -7.59 3.71 0.06
CA THR A 66 -8.95 3.94 -0.43
C THR A 66 -9.92 3.42 0.63
N TYR A 67 -11.04 4.11 0.80
CA TYR A 67 -11.99 3.78 1.86
C TYR A 67 -13.32 3.41 1.22
N PHE A 68 -14.02 2.46 1.84
CA PHE A 68 -15.26 1.94 1.30
C PHE A 68 -16.30 1.93 2.41
N GLU A 69 -17.54 2.28 2.08
CA GLU A 69 -18.64 2.26 3.04
C GLU A 69 -19.00 0.81 3.44
N THR A 70 -18.86 -0.16 2.52
CA THR A 70 -19.18 -1.56 2.76
C THR A 70 -18.05 -2.52 2.39
N GLU A 71 -18.06 -3.71 3.02
CA GLU A 71 -17.15 -4.80 2.67
C GLU A 71 -17.32 -5.24 1.21
N THR A 72 -18.56 -5.26 0.70
CA THR A 72 -18.84 -5.63 -0.70
C THR A 72 -18.22 -4.64 -1.68
N ASP A 73 -18.34 -3.34 -1.41
CA ASP A 73 -17.72 -2.27 -2.21
C ASP A 73 -16.19 -2.42 -2.22
N ALA A 74 -15.58 -2.71 -1.06
CA ALA A 74 -14.14 -2.97 -0.95
C ALA A 74 -13.70 -4.21 -1.76
N GLN A 75 -14.47 -5.31 -1.70
CA GLN A 75 -14.17 -6.54 -2.42
C GLN A 75 -14.31 -6.38 -3.94
N ASN A 76 -15.27 -5.56 -4.38
CA ASN A 76 -15.52 -5.30 -5.81
C ASN A 76 -14.72 -4.10 -6.35
N ASN A 77 -14.07 -3.32 -5.48
CA ASN A 77 -13.41 -2.06 -5.80
C ASN A 77 -14.36 -1.04 -6.45
N GLU A 78 -15.55 -0.90 -5.87
CA GLU A 78 -16.60 0.03 -6.28
C GLU A 78 -16.80 1.11 -5.21
N ASN A 79 -17.24 2.31 -5.61
CA ASN A 79 -17.58 3.41 -4.68
C ASN A 79 -16.50 3.73 -3.60
N PRO A 80 -15.23 3.98 -3.97
CA PRO A 80 -14.16 4.40 -3.06
C PRO A 80 -14.22 5.87 -2.63
#